data_AF-A0A7Y5S0Z4-F1
#
_entry.id   AF-A0A7Y5S0Z4-F1
#
_cell.length_a   1.000
_cell.length_b   1.000
_cell.length_c   1.000
_cell.angle_alpha   90.00
_cell.angle_beta   90.00
_cell.angle_gamma   90.00
#
_symmetry.space_group_name_H-M   'P 1'
#
loop_
_entity.id
_entity.type
_entity.pdbx_description
1 polymer ?
#
loop_
_entity_poly.entity_id
_entity_poly.type
_entity_poly.pdbx_seq_one_letter_code
_entity_poly.pdbx_strand_id
1 'polypeptide(L)'
;MPANAFIRTVALGGLDWKPLASTRTVAQATVIASPKNAGNVNLRFRQGTPAEWPPGAAVPLESVDLSELEALGGSGDTVLVAAFAPGQRPHGSTREGVGFVKALSWAASYMGGGGTIPDEIGGSGSIGGG
;
A
#
# COMPACT_ATOMS: atom_id res chain seq x y z
N MET A 1 -24.29 9.60 -9.00
CA MET A 1 -23.86 8.19 -8.92
C MET A 1 -23.10 8.03 -7.61
N PRO A 2 -23.42 7.06 -6.74
CA PRO A 2 -22.76 6.97 -5.44
C PRO A 2 -21.27 6.70 -5.65
N ALA A 3 -20.42 7.50 -5.02
CA ALA A 3 -19.00 7.22 -4.93
C ALA A 3 -18.84 5.91 -4.14
N ASN A 4 -18.25 4.87 -4.73
CA ASN A 4 -17.93 3.62 -4.02
C ASN A 4 -16.65 3.84 -3.19
N ALA A 5 -16.69 4.83 -2.30
CA ALA A 5 -15.64 5.09 -1.33
C ALA A 5 -16.02 4.41 -0.01
N PHE A 6 -15.04 3.79 0.65
CA PHE A 6 -15.21 3.32 2.01
C PHE A 6 -13.96 3.58 2.83
N ILE A 7 -14.18 3.77 4.12
CA ILE A 7 -13.12 3.87 5.13
C ILE A 7 -13.40 2.78 6.16
N ARG A 8 -12.39 1.97 6.45
CA ARG A 8 -12.48 0.89 7.42
C ARG A 8 -11.24 0.86 8.30
N THR A 9 -11.45 0.69 9.59
CA THR A 9 -10.38 0.32 10.53
C THR A 9 -10.37 -1.20 10.70
N VAL A 10 -9.20 -1.80 10.53
CA VAL A 10 -8.95 -3.22 10.78
C VAL A 10 -8.18 -3.35 12.09
N ALA A 11 -8.83 -3.93 13.09
CA ALA A 11 -8.18 -4.26 14.35
C ALA A 11 -7.32 -5.51 14.20
N LEU A 12 -6.03 -5.34 14.45
CA LEU A 12 -5.05 -6.41 14.50
C LEU A 12 -4.96 -6.94 15.93
N GLY A 13 -4.48 -8.16 16.04
CA GLY A 13 -4.35 -8.83 17.32
C GLY A 13 -4.32 -10.33 17.12
N GLY A 14 -3.16 -10.90 17.41
CA GLY A 14 -2.90 -12.32 17.30
C GLY A 14 -1.73 -12.63 16.37
N LEU A 15 -1.52 -13.92 16.13
CA LEU A 15 -0.51 -14.45 15.21
C LEU A 15 -1.07 -14.66 13.80
N ASP A 16 -2.34 -14.31 13.59
CA ASP A 16 -3.08 -14.58 12.36
C ASP A 16 -3.08 -13.38 11.42
N TRP A 17 -2.83 -13.67 10.14
CA TRP A 17 -2.95 -12.72 9.05
C TRP A 17 -4.42 -12.39 8.80
N LYS A 18 -4.74 -11.09 8.76
CA LYS A 18 -6.10 -10.61 8.52
C LYS A 18 -6.22 -9.94 7.16
N PRO A 19 -7.15 -10.37 6.30
CA PRO A 19 -7.40 -9.68 5.05
C PRO A 19 -8.01 -8.29 5.31
N LEU A 20 -7.64 -7.31 4.48
CA LEU A 20 -8.14 -5.94 4.62
C LEU A 20 -9.60 -5.78 4.16
N ALA A 21 -10.07 -6.67 3.28
CA ALA A 21 -11.48 -6.79 2.90
C ALA A 21 -11.97 -8.24 3.00
N SER A 22 -13.23 -8.43 3.40
CA SER A 22 -13.87 -9.75 3.51
C SER A 22 -14.36 -10.31 2.17
N THR A 23 -14.45 -9.46 1.15
CA THR A 23 -14.90 -9.80 -0.21
C THR A 23 -13.95 -9.19 -1.22
N ARG A 24 -13.86 -9.81 -2.39
CA ARG A 24 -13.07 -9.31 -3.52
C ARG A 24 -13.38 -7.84 -3.82
N THR A 25 -12.38 -7.00 -3.64
CA THR A 25 -12.54 -5.54 -3.72
C THR A 25 -11.32 -4.92 -4.39
N VAL A 26 -11.41 -4.74 -5.70
CA VAL A 26 -10.36 -4.08 -6.49
C VAL A 26 -10.62 -2.57 -6.47
N ALA A 27 -9.74 -1.83 -5.81
CA ALA A 27 -9.90 -0.38 -5.63
C ALA A 27 -8.55 0.34 -5.68
N GLN A 28 -8.61 1.67 -5.84
CA GLN A 28 -7.51 2.53 -5.41
C GLN A 28 -7.66 2.73 -3.91
N ALA A 29 -6.61 2.50 -3.14
CA ALA A 29 -6.69 2.55 -1.68
C ALA A 29 -5.44 3.16 -1.06
N THR A 30 -5.61 3.86 0.05
CA THR A 30 -4.52 4.23 0.94
C THR A 30 -4.64 3.39 2.20
N VAL A 31 -3.59 2.65 2.50
CA VAL A 31 -3.47 1.85 3.73
C VAL A 31 -2.54 2.57 4.67
N ILE A 32 -2.98 2.78 5.91
CA ILE A 32 -2.27 3.57 6.91
C ILE A 32 -2.17 2.75 8.19
N ALA A 33 -0.95 2.46 8.64
CA ALA A 33 -0.71 1.91 9.97
C ALA A 33 -0.98 3.02 11.01
N SER A 34 -1.77 2.72 12.04
CA SER A 34 -2.06 3.73 13.07
C SER A 34 -0.76 4.19 13.75
N PRO A 35 -0.58 5.51 13.98
CA PRO A 35 0.57 6.03 14.71
C PRO A 35 0.58 5.63 16.19
N LYS A 36 -0.53 5.05 16.69
CA LYS A 36 -0.65 4.56 18.06
C LYS A 36 -0.31 3.06 18.20
N ASN A 37 0.08 2.40 17.11
CA ASN A 37 0.50 1.00 17.17
C ASN A 37 1.74 0.87 18.06
N ALA A 38 1.78 -0.18 18.87
CA ALA A 38 2.88 -0.43 19.80
C ALA A 38 4.13 -0.95 19.09
N GLY A 39 3.95 -1.56 17.91
CA GLY A 39 5.03 -2.07 17.07
C GLY A 39 4.71 -1.97 15.59
N ASN A 40 5.57 -2.58 14.79
CA ASN A 40 5.43 -2.58 13.34
C ASN A 40 4.32 -3.55 12.90
N VAL A 41 3.59 -3.17 11.86
CA VAL A 41 2.61 -4.00 11.17
C VAL A 41 3.29 -4.65 9.98
N ASN A 42 3.08 -5.93 9.78
CA ASN A 42 3.51 -6.63 8.59
C ASN A 42 2.37 -6.67 7.57
N LEU A 43 2.65 -6.32 6.33
CA LEU A 43 1.71 -6.40 5.21
C LEU A 43 2.25 -7.35 4.14
N ARG A 44 1.38 -8.19 3.59
CA ARG A 44 1.72 -9.07 2.47
C ARG A 44 0.56 -9.18 1.51
N PHE A 45 0.87 -9.46 0.25
CA PHE A 45 -0.13 -9.69 -0.79
C PHE A 45 -0.03 -11.12 -1.29
N ARG A 46 -1.18 -11.82 -1.38
CA ARG A 46 -1.27 -13.22 -1.84
C ARG A 46 -0.25 -14.15 -1.18
N GLN A 47 -0.09 -14.02 0.14
CA GLN A 47 0.89 -14.81 0.92
C GLN A 47 2.35 -14.65 0.46
N GLY A 48 2.68 -13.58 -0.27
CA GLY A 48 4.04 -13.24 -0.67
C GLY A 48 4.91 -12.76 0.50
N THR A 49 6.10 -12.26 0.17
CA THR A 49 7.05 -11.74 1.15
C THR A 49 6.43 -10.61 1.98
N PRO A 50 6.39 -10.74 3.32
CA PRO A 50 5.97 -9.66 4.21
C PRO A 50 6.84 -8.42 4.07
N ALA A 51 6.20 -7.25 4.06
CA ALA A 51 6.83 -5.96 4.23
C ALA A 51 6.47 -5.39 5.61
N GLU A 52 7.49 -5.02 6.38
CA GLU A 52 7.32 -4.46 7.72
C GLU A 52 7.09 -2.95 7.64
N TRP A 53 6.07 -2.46 8.32
CA TRP A 53 5.62 -1.07 8.30
C TRP A 53 5.58 -0.50 9.72
N PRO A 54 6.29 0.60 9.99
CA PRO A 54 6.26 1.27 11.28
C PRO A 54 4.92 1.97 11.54
N PRO A 55 4.61 2.28 12.81
CA PRO A 55 3.46 3.11 13.16
C PRO A 55 3.43 4.42 12.37
N GLY A 56 2.27 4.77 11.82
CA GLY A 56 2.08 5.98 11.01
C GLY A 56 2.47 5.85 9.53
N ALA A 57 3.06 4.72 9.11
CA ALA A 57 3.35 4.48 7.71
C ALA A 57 2.07 4.46 6.86
N ALA A 58 2.13 5.08 5.69
CA ALA A 58 1.03 5.13 4.73
C ALA A 58 1.53 4.77 3.34
N VAL A 59 0.78 3.94 2.62
CA VAL A 59 1.05 3.65 1.21
C VAL A 59 -0.20 3.87 0.36
N PRO A 60 -0.07 4.56 -0.78
CA PRO A 60 -1.08 4.51 -1.84
C PRO A 60 -0.93 3.21 -2.64
N LEU A 61 -2.07 2.60 -2.96
CA LEU A 61 -2.21 1.38 -3.74
C LEU A 61 -3.15 1.65 -4.92
N GLU A 62 -2.77 1.16 -6.09
CA GLU A 62 -3.57 1.32 -7.30
C GLU A 62 -4.08 -0.04 -7.80
N SER A 63 -5.40 -0.16 -7.94
CA SER A 63 -6.05 -1.35 -8.50
C SER A 63 -5.66 -2.66 -7.80
N VAL A 64 -5.58 -2.65 -6.47
CA VAL A 64 -5.23 -3.82 -5.66
C VAL A 64 -6.50 -4.49 -5.13
N ASP A 65 -6.52 -5.82 -5.15
CA ASP A 65 -7.58 -6.61 -4.51
C ASP A 65 -7.36 -6.67 -3.00
N LEU A 66 -8.16 -5.92 -2.25
CA LEU A 66 -8.00 -5.78 -0.81
C LEU A 66 -8.34 -7.05 -0.02
N SER A 67 -9.00 -8.05 -0.62
CA SER A 67 -9.19 -9.36 0.03
C SER A 67 -7.96 -10.25 -0.03
N GLU A 68 -7.01 -9.93 -0.92
CA GLU A 68 -5.74 -10.65 -1.06
C GLU A 68 -4.59 -9.92 -0.35
N LEU A 69 -4.83 -8.70 0.13
CA LEU A 69 -3.91 -7.94 0.95
C LEU A 69 -4.19 -8.24 2.43
N GLU A 70 -3.17 -8.74 3.11
CA GLU A 70 -3.28 -9.21 4.49
C GLU A 70 -2.34 -8.42 5.39
N ALA A 71 -2.80 -8.11 6.61
CA ALA A 71 -2.04 -7.44 7.66
C ALA A 71 -1.88 -8.35 8.87
N LEU A 72 -0.73 -8.27 9.51
CA LEU A 72 -0.41 -8.91 10.78
C LEU A 72 0.22 -7.86 11.71
N GLY A 73 -0.22 -7.82 12.96
CA GLY A 73 0.30 -6.87 13.95
C GLY A 73 0.00 -7.35 15.37
N GLY A 74 0.56 -6.64 16.34
CA GLY A 74 0.38 -6.93 17.76
C GLY A 74 -1.06 -6.71 18.23
N SER A 75 -1.35 -7.17 19.45
CA SER A 75 -2.63 -6.93 20.10
C SER A 75 -2.85 -5.44 20.34
N GLY A 76 -3.95 -4.89 19.83
CA GLY A 76 -4.27 -3.47 19.93
C GLY A 76 -3.76 -2.63 18.76
N ASP A 77 -2.95 -3.20 17.86
CA ASP A 77 -2.55 -2.52 16.64
C ASP A 77 -3.72 -2.40 15.66
N THR A 78 -3.68 -1.37 14.83
CA THR A 78 -4.75 -1.08 13.87
C THR A 78 -4.19 -0.58 12.54
N VAL A 79 -4.93 -0.87 11.48
CA VAL A 79 -4.68 -0.35 10.13
C VAL A 79 -5.94 0.32 9.62
N LEU A 80 -5.82 1.54 9.10
CA LEU A 80 -6.89 2.25 8.41
C LEU A 80 -6.77 2.00 6.91
N VAL A 81 -7.88 1.67 6.27
CA VAL A 81 -8.00 1.49 4.83
C VAL A 81 -9.00 2.51 4.32
N ALA A 82 -8.52 3.46 3.53
CA ALA A 82 -9.36 4.40 2.79
C ALA A 82 -9.33 4.00 1.32
N ALA A 83 -10.43 3.49 0.78
CA ALA A 83 -10.50 2.97 -0.57
C ALA A 83 -11.58 3.67 -1.38
N PHE A 84 -11.31 3.84 -2.67
CA PHE A 84 -12.22 4.34 -3.67
C PHE A 84 -12.20 3.42 -4.89
N ALA A 85 -13.37 2.89 -5.22
CA ALA A 85 -13.59 2.16 -6.46
C ALA A 85 -14.28 3.10 -7.46
N PRO A 86 -13.56 3.74 -8.40
CA PRO A 86 -14.24 4.38 -9.53
C PRO A 86 -15.06 3.29 -10.22
N GLY A 87 -16.36 3.54 -10.43
CA GLY A 87 -17.35 2.54 -10.83
C GLY A 87 -16.81 1.53 -11.85
N GLN A 88 -17.07 0.24 -11.59
CA GLN A 88 -16.62 -0.87 -12.42
C GLN A 88 -16.83 -0.54 -13.91
N ARG A 89 -15.73 -0.38 -14.66
CA ARG A 89 -15.82 -0.56 -16.11
C ARG A 89 -15.94 -2.06 -16.36
N PRO A 90 -16.98 -2.53 -17.07
CA PRO A 90 -17.07 -3.92 -17.44
C PRO A 90 -16.01 -4.20 -18.51
N HIS A 91 -15.24 -5.26 -18.29
CA HIS A 91 -14.31 -5.89 -19.23
C HIS A 91 -13.10 -5.07 -19.70
N GLY A 92 -11.92 -5.59 -19.34
CA GLY A 92 -10.72 -5.49 -20.18
C GLY A 92 -9.71 -4.43 -19.79
N SER A 93 -8.91 -4.68 -18.75
CA SER A 93 -7.48 -4.40 -18.80
C SER A 93 -6.78 -5.10 -17.63
N THR A 94 -6.30 -6.30 -17.90
CA THR A 94 -5.33 -7.01 -17.07
C THR A 94 -4.02 -6.21 -17.10
N ARG A 95 -3.77 -5.38 -16.08
CA ARG A 95 -2.42 -4.94 -15.73
C ARG A 95 -2.13 -5.47 -14.33
N GLU A 96 -1.86 -6.77 -14.30
CA GLU A 96 -1.48 -7.51 -13.10
C GLU A 96 -0.21 -6.94 -12.46
N GLY A 97 -0.27 -6.72 -11.14
CA GLY A 97 0.78 -7.09 -10.18
C GLY A 97 2.11 -6.33 -10.15
N VAL A 98 2.54 -5.64 -11.21
CA VAL A 98 3.91 -5.08 -11.25
C VAL A 98 4.05 -3.77 -10.46
N GLY A 99 2.98 -2.97 -10.35
CA GLY A 99 3.00 -1.71 -9.60
C GLY A 99 3.08 -1.90 -8.09
N PHE A 100 2.42 -2.93 -7.56
CA PHE A 100 2.38 -3.22 -6.14
C PHE A 100 3.73 -3.62 -5.57
N VAL A 101 4.47 -4.50 -6.27
CA VAL A 101 5.81 -4.92 -5.84
C VAL A 101 6.76 -3.72 -5.78
N LYS A 102 6.65 -2.79 -6.75
CA LYS A 102 7.43 -1.55 -6.74
C LYS A 102 7.04 -0.60 -5.61
N ALA A 103 5.75 -0.46 -5.30
CA ALA A 103 5.27 0.39 -4.21
C ALA A 103 5.69 -0.16 -2.83
N LEU A 104 5.60 -1.49 -2.64
CA LEU A 104 6.10 -2.14 -1.42
C LEU A 104 7.62 -2.04 -1.30
N SER A 105 8.39 -2.24 -2.39
CA SER A 105 9.84 -2.10 -2.36
C SER A 105 10.28 -0.67 -2.10
N TRP A 106 9.55 0.31 -2.63
CA TRP A 106 9.80 1.74 -2.39
C TRP A 106 9.48 2.13 -0.94
N ALA A 107 8.36 1.68 -0.40
CA ALA A 107 8.02 1.89 1.01
C ALA A 107 9.08 1.28 1.93
N ALA A 108 9.53 0.05 1.66
CA ALA A 108 10.62 -0.58 2.41
C ALA A 108 11.94 0.22 2.33
N SER A 109 12.20 0.87 1.19
CA SER A 109 13.41 1.66 0.96
C SER A 109 13.39 3.01 1.70
N TYR A 110 12.23 3.65 1.85
CA TYR A 110 12.08 4.88 2.64
C TYR A 110 12.18 4.65 4.16
N MET A 111 12.00 3.42 4.61
CA MET A 111 11.92 3.08 6.04
C MET A 111 13.22 2.45 6.58
N GLY A 112 14.24 2.25 5.74
CA GLY A 112 15.47 1.50 6.07
C GLY A 112 16.76 2.31 6.33
N GLY A 113 16.80 3.63 6.10
CA GLY A 113 18.03 4.38 6.38
C GLY A 113 18.03 5.80 5.82
N GLY A 114 18.51 6.75 6.64
CA GLY A 114 18.72 8.13 6.21
C GLY A 114 19.75 8.22 5.09
N GLY A 115 19.50 9.09 4.10
CA GLY A 115 20.47 9.39 3.06
C GLY A 115 19.85 9.97 1.80
N THR A 116 19.82 11.31 1.75
CA THR A 116 19.79 12.20 0.57
C THR A 116 18.70 12.02 -0.50
N ILE A 117 17.84 13.02 -0.58
CA ILE A 117 17.01 13.38 -1.74
C ILE A 117 17.93 13.49 -2.98
N PRO A 118 17.67 12.80 -4.10
CA PRO A 118 18.25 13.20 -5.38
C PRO A 118 17.53 14.49 -5.82
N ASP A 119 18.16 15.61 -5.53
CA ASP A 119 17.88 16.88 -6.20
C ASP A 119 18.55 16.80 -7.58
N GLU A 120 17.79 16.47 -8.62
CA GLU A 120 18.00 16.94 -10.01
C GLU A 120 16.95 16.33 -10.94
N ILE A 121 15.80 17.00 -11.03
CA ILE A 121 15.13 17.15 -12.34
C ILE A 121 15.90 18.27 -13.06
N GLY A 122 17.14 17.97 -13.44
CA GLY A 122 18.03 18.85 -14.19
C GLY A 122 18.04 18.39 -15.64
N GLY A 123 17.09 18.88 -16.43
CA GLY A 123 17.19 18.79 -17.88
C GLY A 123 18.40 19.58 -18.35
N SER A 124 19.42 18.89 -18.86
CA SER A 124 20.47 19.52 -19.66
C SER A 124 20.39 19.00 -21.08
N GLY A 125 19.86 19.89 -21.93
CA GLY A 125 19.84 19.73 -23.36
C GLY A 125 21.25 19.72 -23.95
N SER A 126 21.31 19.15 -25.14
CA SER A 126 22.47 19.02 -26.00
C SER A 126 23.14 20.37 -26.33
N ILE A 127 24.46 20.42 -26.23
CA ILE A 127 25.37 21.35 -26.91
C ILE A 127 26.60 20.47 -27.21
N GLY A 128 27.00 20.11 -28.43
CA GLY A 128 27.32 20.94 -29.59
C GLY A 128 28.83 20.79 -29.88
N GLY A 129 29.16 20.13 -30.99
CA GLY A 129 30.38 20.17 -31.83
C GLY A 129 31.78 20.50 -31.28
N GLY A 130 32.75 19.69 -31.72
CA GLY A 130 34.19 19.95 -31.69
C GLY A 130 34.98 18.75 -32.16
#